data_AF-A0A1H9V3S9-F1
#
_entry.id   AF-A0A1H9V3S9-F1
#
_cell.length_a   1.000
_cell.length_b   1.000
_cell.length_c   1.000
_cell.angle_alpha   90.00
_cell.angle_beta   90.00
_cell.angle_gamma   90.00
#
_symmetry.space_group_name_H-M   'P 1'
#
loop_
_entity.id
_entity.type
_entity.pdbx_description
1 polymer ?
#
loop_
_entity_poly.entity_id
_entity_poly.type
_entity_poly.pdbx_seq_one_letter_code
_entity_poly.pdbx_strand_id
1 'polypeptide(L)'
;MNNDDKIFEILENQREFDRYFLKKCPRDAVAETFTEYVNSNCFLELLDDMKNKLSDYNQGYGMIFSEDYDDPYDEFYFGENNICFFLESGYDDVEDIIGYEEFYKYLVLACEFYVERRHPEHKEIV
;
A
#
# COMPACT_ATOMS: atom_id res chain seq x y z
N MET A 1 18.99 -16.46 -15.30
CA MET A 1 18.60 -15.04 -15.40
C MET A 1 19.79 -14.21 -14.96
N ASN A 2 20.29 -13.33 -15.82
CA ASN A 2 21.35 -12.40 -15.43
C ASN A 2 20.75 -11.26 -14.57
N ASN A 3 21.58 -10.36 -14.03
CA ASN A 3 21.07 -9.28 -13.17
C ASN A 3 20.21 -8.27 -13.94
N ASP A 4 20.49 -8.04 -15.21
CA ASP A 4 19.76 -7.07 -16.04
C ASP A 4 18.34 -7.56 -16.34
N ASP A 5 18.19 -8.87 -16.59
CA ASP A 5 16.89 -9.52 -16.79
C ASP A 5 16.00 -9.38 -15.54
N LYS A 6 16.57 -9.53 -14.34
CA LYS A 6 15.86 -9.37 -13.06
C LYS A 6 15.39 -7.93 -12.84
N ILE A 7 16.28 -6.96 -13.12
CA ILE A 7 15.94 -5.54 -12.99
C ILE A 7 14.82 -5.19 -13.98
N PHE A 8 14.90 -5.69 -15.21
CA PHE A 8 13.87 -5.45 -16.22
C PHE A 8 12.52 -6.03 -15.80
N GLU A 9 12.49 -7.25 -15.26
CA GLU A 9 11.27 -7.89 -14.75
C GLU A 9 10.64 -7.08 -13.60
N ILE A 10 11.43 -6.63 -12.63
CA ILE A 10 10.95 -5.79 -11.51
C ILE A 10 10.33 -4.49 -12.04
N LEU A 11 11.00 -3.82 -12.98
CA LEU A 11 10.53 -2.56 -13.55
C LEU A 11 9.24 -2.73 -14.36
N GLU A 12 9.13 -3.79 -15.17
CA GLU A 12 7.89 -4.06 -15.91
C GLU A 12 6.74 -4.44 -14.97
N ASN A 13 7.04 -5.18 -13.91
CA ASN A 13 6.08 -5.52 -12.88
C ASN A 13 5.51 -4.28 -12.18
N GLN A 14 6.38 -3.35 -11.75
CA GLN A 14 5.96 -2.08 -11.16
C GLN A 14 5.08 -1.28 -12.13
N ARG A 15 5.56 -1.09 -13.38
CA ARG A 15 4.83 -0.35 -14.43
C ARG A 15 3.47 -0.94 -14.78
N GLU A 16 3.29 -2.25 -14.67
CA GLU A 16 2.01 -2.90 -14.94
C GLU A 16 0.99 -2.55 -13.87
N PHE A 17 1.39 -2.65 -12.59
CA PHE A 17 0.54 -2.29 -11.47
C PHE A 17 0.20 -0.80 -11.50
N ASP A 18 1.19 0.08 -11.71
CA ASP A 18 0.97 1.52 -11.83
C ASP A 18 -0.08 1.86 -12.89
N ARG A 19 0.05 1.26 -14.09
CA ARG A 19 -0.91 1.45 -15.19
C ARG A 19 -2.33 0.99 -14.84
N TYR A 20 -2.45 -0.04 -13.99
CA TYR A 20 -3.73 -0.55 -13.51
C TYR A 20 -4.29 0.33 -12.39
N PHE A 21 -3.47 0.71 -11.41
CA PHE A 21 -3.89 1.25 -10.13
C PHE A 21 -4.02 2.77 -10.12
N LEU A 22 -3.05 3.51 -10.66
CA LEU A 22 -3.06 5.00 -10.68
C LEU A 22 -4.27 5.59 -11.42
N LYS A 23 -4.85 4.84 -12.35
CA LYS A 23 -6.10 5.26 -13.04
C LYS A 23 -7.34 5.15 -12.15
N LYS A 24 -7.26 4.41 -11.05
CA LYS A 24 -8.38 4.10 -10.14
C LYS A 24 -8.19 4.76 -8.76
N CYS A 25 -6.95 5.06 -8.39
CA CYS A 25 -6.59 5.71 -7.14
C CYS A 25 -6.04 7.12 -7.44
N PRO A 26 -6.78 8.20 -7.12
CA PRO A 26 -6.35 9.58 -7.33
C PRO A 26 -5.51 10.12 -6.14
N ARG A 27 -5.07 9.24 -5.25
CA ARG A 27 -4.35 9.52 -4.00
C ARG A 27 -2.90 9.09 -4.21
N ASP A 28 -1.97 10.04 -4.17
CA ASP A 28 -0.57 9.82 -4.54
C ASP A 28 0.12 8.87 -3.56
N ALA A 29 0.08 9.14 -2.24
CA ALA A 29 0.74 8.32 -1.23
C ALA A 29 0.09 6.93 -1.11
N VAL A 30 -1.25 6.85 -1.24
CA VAL A 30 -1.96 5.56 -1.28
C VAL A 30 -1.51 4.74 -2.48
N ALA A 31 -1.43 5.35 -3.66
CA ALA A 31 -1.07 4.63 -4.88
C ALA A 31 0.37 4.10 -4.84
N GLU A 32 1.32 4.94 -4.43
CA GLU A 32 2.73 4.54 -4.33
C GLU A 32 2.92 3.46 -3.26
N THR A 33 2.27 3.58 -2.09
CA THR A 33 2.34 2.56 -1.04
C THR A 33 1.81 1.21 -1.52
N PHE A 34 0.65 1.18 -2.20
CA PHE A 34 0.13 -0.08 -2.76
C PHE A 34 1.00 -0.62 -3.89
N THR A 35 1.64 0.23 -4.70
CA THR A 35 2.61 -0.19 -5.72
C THR A 35 3.77 -0.94 -5.09
N GLU A 36 4.32 -0.41 -4.01
CA GLU A 36 5.41 -1.05 -3.27
C GLU A 36 4.96 -2.35 -2.61
N TYR A 37 3.81 -2.35 -1.93
CA TYR A 37 3.27 -3.52 -1.24
C TYR A 37 3.00 -4.69 -2.19
N VAL A 38 2.28 -4.47 -3.29
CA VAL A 38 1.88 -5.52 -4.24
C VAL A 38 3.08 -6.13 -4.97
N ASN A 39 4.13 -5.35 -5.21
CA ASN A 39 5.36 -5.84 -5.85
C ASN A 39 6.40 -6.37 -4.84
N SER A 40 6.13 -6.27 -3.53
CA SER A 40 6.98 -6.84 -2.49
C SER A 40 6.83 -8.36 -2.40
N ASN A 41 7.83 -9.03 -1.84
CA ASN A 41 7.75 -10.45 -1.50
C ASN A 41 6.92 -10.73 -0.23
N CYS A 42 6.44 -9.67 0.43
CA CYS A 42 5.76 -9.73 1.73
C CYS A 42 4.29 -9.29 1.66
N PHE A 43 3.71 -9.16 0.45
CA PHE A 43 2.33 -8.65 0.29
C PHE A 43 1.30 -9.40 1.16
N LEU A 44 1.41 -10.72 1.32
CA LEU A 44 0.50 -11.50 2.16
C LEU A 44 0.65 -11.21 3.65
N GLU A 45 1.88 -10.93 4.11
CA GLU A 45 2.15 -10.54 5.50
C GLU A 45 1.57 -9.14 5.75
N LEU A 46 1.83 -8.20 4.85
CA LEU A 46 1.25 -6.85 4.88
C LEU A 46 -0.28 -6.88 4.81
N LEU A 47 -0.87 -7.81 4.04
CA LEU A 47 -2.31 -8.00 3.99
C LEU A 47 -2.89 -8.53 5.31
N ASP A 48 -2.18 -9.42 6.00
CA ASP A 48 -2.58 -9.87 7.33
C ASP A 48 -2.49 -8.71 8.34
N ASP A 49 -1.44 -7.92 8.28
CA ASP A 49 -1.28 -6.71 9.09
C ASP A 49 -2.43 -5.70 8.84
N MET A 50 -2.75 -5.44 7.57
CA MET A 50 -3.92 -4.63 7.17
C MET A 50 -5.24 -5.16 7.75
N LYS A 51 -5.46 -6.48 7.70
CA LYS A 51 -6.67 -7.13 8.24
C LYS A 51 -6.74 -6.99 9.77
N ASN A 52 -5.59 -6.97 10.44
CA ASN A 52 -5.47 -6.82 11.89
C ASN A 52 -5.25 -5.35 12.35
N LYS A 53 -5.30 -4.39 11.42
CA LYS A 53 -5.06 -2.96 11.67
C LYS A 53 -3.71 -2.67 12.31
N LEU A 54 -2.67 -3.36 11.86
CA LEU A 54 -1.29 -3.12 12.27
C LEU A 54 -0.63 -2.17 11.28
N SER A 55 -0.08 -1.07 11.80
CA SER A 55 0.56 -0.04 10.98
C SER A 55 1.94 -0.45 10.50
N ASP A 56 2.32 0.08 9.34
CA ASP A 56 3.64 -0.02 8.76
C ASP A 56 4.38 1.32 8.89
N TYR A 57 5.47 1.30 9.66
CA TYR A 57 6.34 2.44 9.94
C TYR A 57 7.63 2.42 9.11
N ASN A 58 7.59 1.81 7.93
CA ASN A 58 8.73 1.81 7.02
C ASN A 58 9.18 3.26 6.69
N GLN A 59 10.48 3.47 6.56
CA GLN A 59 11.09 4.81 6.47
C GLN A 59 10.82 5.55 5.16
N GLY A 60 10.37 4.87 4.11
CA GLY A 60 10.17 5.50 2.79
C GLY A 60 8.72 5.66 2.40
N TYR A 61 7.85 4.78 2.89
CA TYR A 61 6.43 4.75 2.61
C TYR A 61 5.77 3.89 3.67
N GLY A 62 4.47 4.03 3.86
CA GLY A 62 3.74 3.17 4.78
C GLY A 62 2.31 3.63 5.01
N MET A 63 1.68 2.98 5.97
CA MET A 63 0.33 3.31 6.40
C MET A 63 0.21 3.22 7.92
N ILE A 64 -0.41 4.23 8.53
CA ILE A 64 -0.64 4.30 9.97
C ILE A 64 -2.14 4.29 10.24
N PHE A 65 -2.61 3.35 11.04
CA PHE A 65 -3.98 3.29 11.53
C PHE A 65 -4.17 4.27 12.69
N SER A 66 -5.33 4.93 12.75
CA SER A 66 -5.68 5.83 13.86
C SER A 66 -5.65 5.13 15.24
N GLU A 67 -5.78 3.80 15.25
CA GLU A 67 -5.75 2.92 16.41
C GLU A 67 -4.41 2.92 17.16
N ASP A 68 -3.32 3.38 16.56
CA ASP A 68 -2.04 3.52 17.24
C ASP A 68 -1.95 4.74 18.17
N TYR A 69 -2.95 5.63 18.10
CA TYR A 69 -3.01 6.84 18.92
C TYR A 69 -3.97 6.66 20.11
N ASP A 70 -3.41 6.66 21.31
CA ASP A 70 -4.18 6.64 22.57
C ASP A 70 -4.60 8.04 23.05
N ASP A 71 -4.02 9.11 22.50
CA ASP A 71 -4.30 10.50 22.87
C ASP A 71 -4.86 11.29 21.67
N PRO A 72 -6.13 11.71 21.69
CA PRO A 72 -6.72 12.51 20.61
C PRO A 72 -6.19 13.96 20.56
N TYR A 73 -5.33 14.37 21.50
CA TYR A 73 -4.63 15.65 21.49
C TYR A 73 -3.17 15.54 21.01
N ASP A 74 -2.72 14.35 20.60
CA ASP A 74 -1.41 14.19 19.97
C ASP A 74 -1.33 15.05 18.70
N GLU A 75 -0.20 15.72 18.50
CA GLU A 75 -0.01 16.66 17.39
C GLU A 75 -0.02 15.97 16.02
N PHE A 76 0.29 14.66 15.99
CA PHE A 76 0.29 13.84 14.79
C PHE A 76 -1.03 13.07 14.60
N TYR A 77 -2.00 13.24 15.50
CA TYR A 77 -3.28 12.57 15.38
C TYR A 77 -4.13 13.11 14.23
N PHE A 78 -4.59 12.22 13.36
CA PHE A 78 -5.32 12.54 12.12
C PHE A 78 -6.81 12.14 12.14
N GLY A 79 -7.35 11.88 13.33
CA GLY A 79 -8.77 11.59 13.55
C GLY A 79 -9.14 10.11 13.53
N GLU A 80 -10.25 9.79 14.19
CA GLU A 80 -10.71 8.41 14.36
C GLU A 80 -11.18 7.79 13.04
N ASN A 81 -10.99 6.48 12.91
CA ASN A 81 -11.45 5.68 11.76
C ASN A 81 -10.83 6.09 10.42
N ASN A 82 -9.65 6.70 10.49
CA ASN A 82 -8.84 7.08 9.35
C ASN A 82 -7.54 6.26 9.32
N ILE A 83 -6.90 6.28 8.16
CA ILE A 83 -5.59 5.71 7.91
C ILE A 83 -4.77 6.80 7.21
N CYS A 84 -3.58 7.08 7.72
CA CYS A 84 -2.62 7.97 7.07
C CYS A 84 -1.67 7.13 6.21
N PHE A 85 -1.64 7.38 4.91
CA PHE A 85 -0.62 6.87 4.00
C PHE A 85 0.43 7.94 3.82
N PHE A 86 1.70 7.56 3.88
CA PHE A 86 2.81 8.50 3.70
C PHE A 86 3.81 7.98 2.67
N LEU A 87 4.49 8.93 2.04
CA LEU A 87 5.60 8.70 1.13
C LEU A 87 6.68 9.74 1.43
N GLU A 88 7.80 9.29 1.98
CA GLU A 88 9.00 10.10 2.16
C GLU A 88 9.81 10.06 0.87
N SER A 89 9.53 11.00 -0.03
CA SER A 89 10.43 11.30 -1.14
C SER A 89 11.33 12.43 -0.64
N GLY A 90 12.66 12.28 -0.63
CA GLY A 90 13.59 13.24 0.01
C GLY A 90 13.57 14.72 -0.46
N TYR A 91 12.58 15.12 -1.24
CA TYR A 91 12.24 16.49 -1.63
C TYR A 91 10.90 16.99 -1.05
N ASP A 92 9.92 16.13 -0.78
CA ASP A 92 8.60 16.47 -0.23
C ASP A 92 7.95 15.23 0.39
N ASP A 93 7.40 15.40 1.59
CA ASP A 93 6.64 14.35 2.28
C ASP A 93 5.19 14.44 1.79
N VAL A 94 4.68 13.36 1.20
CA VAL A 94 3.31 13.30 0.69
C VAL A 94 2.48 12.44 1.63
N GLU A 95 1.36 12.99 2.11
CA GLU A 95 0.42 12.28 2.96
C GLU A 95 -0.98 12.26 2.36
N ASP A 96 -1.63 11.10 2.43
CA ASP A 96 -3.05 10.92 2.13
C ASP A 96 -3.75 10.31 3.35
N ILE A 97 -4.69 11.05 3.93
CA ILE A 97 -5.54 10.55 5.01
C ILE A 97 -6.88 10.11 4.40
N ILE A 98 -7.20 8.82 4.54
CA ILE A 98 -8.42 8.22 4.00
C ILE A 98 -9.19 7.44 5.07
N GLY A 99 -10.51 7.38 4.93
CA GLY A 99 -11.36 6.54 5.78
C GLY A 99 -11.39 5.07 5.34
N TYR A 100 -11.86 4.19 6.22
CA TYR A 100 -11.91 2.74 5.97
C TYR A 100 -12.65 2.34 4.68
N GLU A 101 -13.74 3.02 4.31
CA GLU A 101 -14.48 2.69 3.08
C GLU A 101 -13.62 2.90 1.82
N GLU A 102 -12.90 4.03 1.77
CA GLU A 102 -11.98 4.34 0.67
C GLU A 102 -10.78 3.38 0.67
N PHE A 103 -10.25 3.07 1.86
CA PHE A 103 -9.17 2.09 2.02
C PHE A 103 -9.55 0.70 1.48
N TYR A 104 -10.67 0.12 1.93
CA TYR A 104 -11.07 -1.22 1.49
C TYR A 104 -11.36 -1.28 -0.01
N LYS A 105 -11.88 -0.20 -0.60
CA LYS A 105 -12.05 -0.11 -2.05
C LYS A 105 -10.72 -0.26 -2.79
N TYR A 106 -9.65 0.37 -2.30
CA TYR A 106 -8.32 0.27 -2.89
C TYR A 106 -7.64 -1.06 -2.58
N LEU A 107 -7.78 -1.57 -1.35
CA LEU A 107 -7.26 -2.88 -0.95
C LEU A 107 -7.83 -4.01 -1.82
N VAL A 108 -9.13 -3.99 -2.10
CA VAL A 108 -9.77 -4.98 -2.98
C VAL A 108 -9.18 -4.93 -4.38
N LEU A 109 -8.99 -3.74 -4.97
CA LEU A 109 -8.38 -3.60 -6.30
C LEU A 109 -6.94 -4.12 -6.33
N ALA A 110 -6.16 -3.87 -5.27
CA ALA A 110 -4.80 -4.38 -5.13
C ALA A 110 -4.79 -5.92 -5.03
N CYS A 111 -5.66 -6.48 -4.20
CA CYS A 111 -5.83 -7.93 -4.02
C CYS A 111 -6.25 -8.62 -5.33
N GLU A 112 -7.25 -8.06 -6.03
CA GLU A 112 -7.71 -8.57 -7.33
C GLU A 112 -6.55 -8.59 -8.34
N PHE A 113 -5.79 -7.50 -8.47
CA PHE A 113 -4.63 -7.49 -9.35
C PHE A 113 -3.61 -8.55 -8.97
N TYR A 114 -3.29 -8.65 -7.67
CA TYR A 114 -2.28 -9.58 -7.16
C TYR A 114 -2.64 -11.02 -7.50
N VAL A 115 -3.86 -11.48 -7.21
CA VAL A 115 -4.26 -12.87 -7.48
C VAL A 115 -4.54 -13.13 -8.96
N GLU A 116 -5.08 -12.18 -9.71
CA GLU A 116 -5.42 -12.43 -11.12
C GLU A 116 -4.19 -12.41 -12.03
N ARG A 117 -3.17 -11.61 -11.68
CA ARG A 117 -2.04 -11.36 -12.60
C ARG A 117 -0.68 -11.85 -12.10
N ARG A 118 -0.48 -11.97 -10.80
CA ARG A 118 0.83 -12.33 -10.23
C ARG A 118 0.82 -13.68 -9.57
N HIS A 119 -0.14 -13.92 -8.70
CA HIS A 119 -0.19 -15.12 -7.88
C HIS A 119 -1.59 -15.77 -7.85
N PRO A 120 -2.02 -16.39 -8.97
CA PRO A 120 -3.30 -17.12 -9.02
C PRO A 120 -3.42 -18.23 -7.96
N GLU A 121 -2.29 -18.79 -7.53
CA GLU A 121 -2.21 -19.77 -6.45
C GLU A 121 -2.63 -19.22 -5.08
N HIS A 122 -2.62 -17.89 -4.88
CA HIS A 122 -3.01 -17.26 -3.61
C HIS A 122 -4.50 -16.89 -3.54
N LYS A 123 -5.30 -17.23 -4.56
CA LYS A 123 -6.72 -16.84 -4.65
C LYS A 123 -7.59 -17.28 -3.47
N GLU A 124 -7.28 -18.39 -2.82
CA GLU A 124 -8.04 -18.88 -1.66
C GLU A 124 -7.54 -18.30 -0.32
N ILE A 125 -6.43 -17.58 -0.32
CA ILE A 125 -5.77 -17.02 0.88
C ILE A 125 -6.07 -15.52 1.03
N VAL A 126 -6.11 -14.81 -0.10
CA VAL A 126 -6.33 -13.36 -0.20
C VAL A 126 -7.80 -13.04 0.07
#